data_AF-A0A7X7YVC9-F1
#
_entry.id   AF-A0A7X7YVC9-F1
#
_cell.length_a   1.000
_cell.length_b   1.000
_cell.length_c   1.000
_cell.angle_alpha   90.00
_cell.angle_beta   90.00
_cell.angle_gamma   90.00
#
_symmetry.space_group_name_H-M   'P 1'
#
loop_
_entity.id
_entity.type
_entity.pdbx_description
1 polymer ?
#
loop_
_entity_poly.entity_id
_entity_poly.type
_entity_poly.pdbx_seq_one_letter_code
_entity_poly.pdbx_strand_id
1 'polypeptide(L)'
;MAGRRLKYKTMPDTPPEVQRIHYEIIRRMPLGRKLELVFDTCEMGRGIAMAGLRMRHPDATDQELWWLWAHQHLGQMCFDEVYGGPGDE
;
A
#
# COMPACT_ATOMS: atom_id res chain seq x y z
N MET A 1 0.48 -20.24 -32.46
CA MET A 1 -0.43 -19.41 -31.65
C MET A 1 0.31 -18.14 -31.23
N ALA A 2 0.06 -17.02 -31.91
CA ALA A 2 0.69 -15.75 -31.53
C ALA A 2 0.08 -15.26 -30.21
N GLY A 3 0.81 -15.45 -29.10
CA GLY A 3 0.37 -15.03 -27.77
C GLY A 3 0.05 -13.54 -27.74
N ARG A 4 -1.15 -13.20 -27.26
CA ARG A 4 -1.61 -11.82 -27.07
C ARG A 4 -0.56 -11.06 -26.25
N ARG A 5 0.11 -10.07 -26.86
CA ARG A 5 1.06 -9.19 -26.15
C ARG A 5 0.27 -8.43 -25.08
N LEU A 6 0.55 -8.68 -23.80
CA LEU A 6 -0.02 -7.90 -22.70
C LEU A 6 0.41 -6.43 -22.90
N LYS A 7 -0.54 -5.52 -23.07
CA LYS A 7 -0.23 -4.08 -23.11
C LYS A 7 0.03 -3.61 -21.69
N TYR A 8 1.29 -3.34 -21.37
CA TYR A 8 1.66 -2.77 -20.08
C TYR A 8 1.29 -1.29 -20.01
N LYS A 9 1.08 -0.79 -18.78
CA LYS A 9 0.91 0.64 -18.54
C LYS A 9 2.21 1.36 -18.92
N THR A 10 2.15 2.33 -19.83
CA THR A 10 3.30 3.17 -20.16
C THR A 10 3.74 3.96 -18.93
N MET A 11 5.03 3.89 -18.58
CA MET A 11 5.62 4.68 -17.50
C MET A 11 6.53 5.74 -18.13
N PRO A 12 6.26 7.04 -17.96
CA PRO A 12 6.99 8.10 -18.65
C PRO A 12 8.48 8.13 -18.27
N ASP A 13 8.80 7.82 -17.01
CA ASP A 13 10.16 7.84 -16.47
C ASP A 13 10.86 6.47 -16.51
N THR A 14 10.30 5.49 -17.23
CA THR A 14 10.90 4.15 -17.32
C THR A 14 10.86 3.65 -18.75
N PRO A 15 12.02 3.45 -19.41
CA PRO A 15 12.07 2.91 -20.75
C PRO A 15 11.34 1.55 -20.86
N PRO A 16 10.62 1.26 -21.95
CA PRO A 16 9.82 0.05 -22.10
C PRO A 16 10.61 -1.25 -21.90
N GLU A 17 11.88 -1.29 -22.32
CA GLU A 17 12.77 -2.43 -22.16
C GLU A 17 13.12 -2.70 -20.69
N VAL A 18 13.30 -1.66 -19.88
CA VAL A 18 13.57 -1.77 -18.44
C VAL A 18 12.33 -2.27 -17.72
N GLN A 19 11.15 -1.72 -18.07
CA GLN A 19 9.88 -2.18 -17.53
C GLN A 19 9.63 -3.66 -17.83
N ARG A 20 9.96 -4.11 -19.05
CA ARG A 20 9.86 -5.53 -19.44
C ARG A 20 10.76 -6.43 -18.58
N ILE A 21 12.02 -6.04 -18.37
CA ILE A 21 12.97 -6.79 -17.53
C ILE A 21 12.42 -6.91 -16.09
N HIS A 22 11.93 -5.81 -15.53
CA HIS A 22 11.32 -5.82 -14.19
C HIS A 22 10.16 -6.83 -14.11
N TYR A 23 9.26 -6.85 -15.08
CA TYR A 23 8.17 -7.83 -15.10
C TYR A 23 8.64 -9.27 -15.25
N GLU A 24 9.69 -9.53 -16.03
CA GLU A 24 10.27 -10.87 -16.14
C GLU A 24 10.84 -11.34 -14.79
N ILE A 25 11.52 -10.45 -14.05
CA ILE A 25 11.99 -10.73 -12.68
C ILE A 25 10.81 -11.08 -11.77
N ILE A 26 9.77 -10.24 -11.73
CA ILE A 26 8.60 -10.46 -10.87
C ILE A 26 7.82 -11.73 -11.25
N ARG A 27 7.77 -12.10 -12.53
CA ARG A 27 7.12 -13.34 -12.99
C ARG A 27 7.87 -14.60 -12.61
N ARG A 28 9.21 -14.55 -12.64
CA ARG A 28 10.07 -15.69 -12.28
C ARG A 28 10.24 -15.84 -10.77
N MET A 29 9.91 -14.81 -9.99
CA MET A 29 10.01 -14.83 -8.54
C MET A 29 9.09 -15.90 -7.92
N PRO A 30 9.60 -16.73 -6.99
CA PRO A 30 8.77 -17.65 -6.20
C PRO A 30 7.63 -16.91 -5.49
N LEU A 31 6.47 -17.56 -5.37
CA LEU A 31 5.29 -16.94 -4.77
C LEU A 31 5.54 -16.48 -3.33
N GLY A 32 6.20 -17.30 -2.51
CA GLY A 32 6.54 -16.94 -1.12
C GLY A 32 7.34 -15.64 -1.05
N ARG A 33 8.40 -15.52 -1.85
CA ARG A 33 9.22 -14.30 -1.90
C ARG A 33 8.42 -13.08 -2.37
N LYS A 34 7.49 -13.28 -3.29
CA LYS A 34 6.61 -12.20 -3.75
C LYS A 34 5.68 -11.71 -2.65
N LEU A 35 5.11 -12.63 -1.86
CA LEU A 35 4.26 -12.27 -0.72
C LEU A 35 5.04 -11.56 0.38
N GLU A 36 6.26 -12.01 0.69
CA GLU A 36 7.16 -11.30 1.61
C GLU A 36 7.37 -9.85 1.18
N LEU A 37 7.72 -9.61 -0.09
CA LEU A 37 7.92 -8.24 -0.59
C LEU A 37 6.66 -7.38 -0.50
N VAL A 38 5.49 -7.97 -0.71
CA VAL A 38 4.21 -7.26 -0.55
C VAL A 38 4.01 -6.86 0.91
N PHE A 39 4.20 -7.77 1.86
CA PHE A 39 4.08 -7.46 3.29
C PHE A 39 5.11 -6.44 3.76
N ASP A 40 6.37 -6.58 3.34
CA ASP A 40 7.44 -5.61 3.62
C ASP A 40 7.06 -4.20 3.12
N THR A 41 6.44 -4.12 1.93
CA THR A 41 5.99 -2.86 1.34
C THR A 41 4.83 -2.25 2.13
N CYS A 42 3.86 -3.07 2.57
CA CYS A 42 2.76 -2.63 3.43
C CYS A 42 3.28 -2.05 4.76
N GLU A 43 4.22 -2.75 5.40
CA GLU A 43 4.85 -2.31 6.65
C GLU A 43 5.62 -1.01 6.48
N MET A 44 6.44 -0.91 5.43
CA MET A 44 7.16 0.33 5.09
C MET A 44 6.20 1.49 4.84
N GLY A 45 5.14 1.27 4.05
CA GLY A 45 4.13 2.29 3.75
C GLY A 45 3.42 2.79 5.01
N ARG A 46 3.04 1.88 5.92
CA ARG A 46 2.48 2.22 7.23
C ARG A 46 3.46 3.06 8.05
N GLY A 47 4.73 2.67 8.11
CA GLY A 47 5.77 3.42 8.82
C GLY A 47 5.90 4.86 8.33
N ILE A 48 5.93 5.06 7.01
CA ILE A 48 6.00 6.39 6.39
C ILE A 48 4.74 7.22 6.72
N ALA A 49 3.55 6.62 6.61
CA ALA A 49 2.30 7.30 6.93
C ALA A 49 2.23 7.73 8.40
N MET A 50 2.61 6.84 9.32
CA MET A 50 2.64 7.12 10.76
C MET A 50 3.65 8.21 11.11
N ALA A 51 4.83 8.23 10.49
CA ALA A 51 5.80 9.30 10.67
C ALA A 51 5.22 10.66 10.25
N GLY A 52 4.54 10.72 9.09
CA GLY A 52 3.85 11.93 8.65
C GLY A 52 2.74 12.39 9.59
N LEU A 53 2.00 11.45 10.20
CA LEU A 53 0.98 11.79 11.20
C LEU A 53 1.60 12.37 12.48
N ARG A 54 2.66 11.75 13.01
CA ARG A 54 3.40 12.28 14.17
C ARG A 54 3.92 13.70 13.95
N MET A 55 4.39 13.99 12.73
CA MET A 55 4.85 15.33 12.38
C MET A 55 3.72 16.37 12.36
N ARG A 56 2.49 15.98 11.99
CA ARG A 56 1.33 16.89 11.93
C ARG A 56 0.58 17.01 13.25
N HIS A 57 0.64 15.97 14.08
CA HIS A 57 -0.05 15.86 15.36
C HIS A 57 0.97 15.50 16.46
N PRO A 58 1.88 16.44 16.82
CA PRO A 58 2.98 16.15 17.74
C PRO A 58 2.51 15.77 19.16
N ASP A 59 1.32 16.23 19.55
CA ASP A 59 0.77 15.98 20.89
C ASP A 59 -0.21 14.79 20.92
N ALA A 60 -0.46 14.14 19.78
CA ALA A 60 -1.36 13.00 19.72
C ALA A 60 -0.73 11.75 20.35
N THR A 61 -1.53 11.02 21.09
CA THR A 61 -1.19 9.69 21.61
C THR A 61 -1.05 8.68 20.47
N ASP A 62 -0.35 7.57 20.72
CA ASP A 62 -0.24 6.50 19.72
C ASP A 62 -1.61 5.92 19.30
N GLN A 63 -2.60 5.92 20.21
CA GLN A 63 -3.96 5.47 19.90
C GLN A 63 -4.68 6.43 18.95
N GLU A 64 -4.59 7.74 19.20
CA GLU A 64 -5.17 8.75 18.30
C GLU A 64 -4.51 8.70 16.92
N LEU A 65 -3.18 8.55 16.86
CA LEU A 65 -2.44 8.38 15.61
C LEU A 65 -2.88 7.12 14.85
N TRP A 66 -3.12 6.01 15.57
CA TRP A 66 -3.63 4.77 14.98
C TRP A 66 -5.02 4.97 14.36
N TRP A 67 -5.94 5.64 15.07
CA TRP A 67 -7.28 5.93 14.55
C TRP A 67 -7.24 6.84 13.34
N LEU A 68 -6.42 7.90 13.37
CA LEU A 68 -6.23 8.79 12.22
C LEU A 68 -5.71 8.03 11.00
N TRP A 69 -4.72 7.15 11.20
CA TRP A 69 -4.18 6.29 10.13
C TRP A 69 -5.24 5.33 9.59
N ALA A 70 -5.95 4.63 10.47
CA ALA A 70 -6.97 3.65 10.09
C ALA A 70 -8.12 4.32 9.34
N HIS A 71 -8.58 5.49 9.80
CA HIS A 71 -9.63 6.26 9.13
C HIS A 71 -9.21 6.71 7.73
N GLN A 72 -7.99 7.22 7.58
CA GLN A 72 -7.44 7.62 6.28
C GLN A 72 -7.27 6.42 5.32
N HIS A 73 -6.87 5.27 5.84
CA HIS A 73 -6.53 4.10 5.01
C HIS A 73 -7.77 3.28 4.60
N LEU A 74 -8.74 3.12 5.50
CA LEU A 74 -9.96 2.35 5.26
C LEU A 74 -11.04 3.21 4.57
N GLY A 75 -11.00 4.52 4.78
CA GLY A 75 -12.12 5.42 4.45
C GLY A 75 -13.28 5.27 5.44
N GLN A 76 -14.19 6.24 5.44
CA GLN A 76 -15.28 6.35 6.42
C GLN A 76 -16.06 5.04 6.59
N MET A 77 -16.60 4.48 5.50
CA MET A 77 -17.53 3.37 5.56
C MET A 77 -16.91 2.11 6.19
N CYS A 78 -15.68 1.75 5.77
CA CYS A 78 -14.97 0.60 6.33
C CYS A 78 -14.40 0.87 7.73
N PHE A 79 -14.05 2.13 8.04
CA PHE A 79 -13.60 2.50 9.37
C PHE A 79 -14.73 2.31 10.39
N ASP A 80 -15.94 2.79 10.06
CA ASP A 80 -17.11 2.67 10.93
C ASP A 80 -17.52 1.20 11.14
N GLU A 81 -17.44 0.36 10.10
CA GLU A 81 -17.72 -1.08 10.22
C GLU A 81 -16.74 -1.80 11.16
N VAL A 82 -15.46 -1.43 11.14
CA VAL A 82 -14.40 -2.12 11.90
C VAL A 82 -14.24 -1.56 13.31
N TYR A 83 -14.41 -0.25 13.49
CA TYR A 83 -14.14 0.45 14.75
C TYR A 83 -15.41 0.93 15.48
N GLY A 84 -16.59 0.74 14.89
CA GLY A 84 -17.84 1.35 15.36
C GLY A 84 -17.89 2.80 14.92
N GLY A 85 -18.85 3.16 14.08
CA GLY A 85 -19.07 4.55 13.66
C GLY A 85 -19.37 5.49 14.85
N PRO A 86 -19.66 6.78 14.62
CA PRO A 86 -19.91 7.75 15.68
C PRO A 86 -21.24 7.54 16.47
N GLY A 87 -21.60 6.32 16.88
CA GLY A 87 -22.86 6.06 17.56
C GLY A 87 -23.10 4.65 18.12
N ASP A 88 -22.08 3.94 18.62
CA ASP A 88 -22.28 2.69 19.39
C ASP A 88 -21.78 2.80 20.86
N GLU A 89 -22.15 3.89 21.54
CA GLU A 89 -22.28 3.97 23.02
C GLU A 89 -23.72 4.32 23.42
#